data_AF-A0A949XXT3-F1
#
_entry.id   AF-A0A949XXT3-F1
#
_cell.length_a   1.000
_cell.length_b   1.000
_cell.length_c   1.000
_cell.angle_alpha   90.00
_cell.angle_beta   90.00
_cell.angle_gamma   90.00
#
_symmetry.space_group_name_H-M   'P 1'
#
loop_
_entity.id
_entity.type
_entity.pdbx_description
1 polymer ?
#
loop_
_entity_poly.entity_id
_entity_poly.type
_entity_poly.pdbx_seq_one_letter_code
_entity_poly.pdbx_strand_id
1 'polypeptide(L)'
;MSTVAPEARSAQPAPTPPVRHGTCRLTLTIDGSDYRLTRSPTARAGWHLKKLAEPRKGTVYCVLVHNNILTCSCHDSVRGGAVCKHARAMVACGLLSKRAKPEAVIVAQTLATATAPGRGESHA
;
A
#
# COMPACT_ATOMS: atom_id res chain seq x y z
N MET A 1 -47.63 -56.68 -34.72
CA MET A 1 -46.33 -55.97 -34.80
C MET A 1 -46.30 -54.97 -33.66
N SER A 2 -45.39 -55.15 -32.69
CA SER A 2 -45.34 -54.39 -31.44
C SER A 2 -44.27 -53.32 -31.53
N THR A 3 -44.67 -52.04 -31.49
CA THR A 3 -43.76 -50.89 -31.60
C THR A 3 -43.34 -50.47 -30.19
N VAL A 4 -42.09 -50.73 -29.82
CA VAL A 4 -41.51 -50.25 -28.55
C VAL A 4 -41.09 -48.80 -28.73
N ALA A 5 -41.66 -47.89 -27.93
CA ALA A 5 -41.25 -46.49 -27.90
C ALA A 5 -39.88 -46.35 -27.20
N PRO A 6 -38.98 -45.46 -27.66
CA PRO A 6 -37.68 -45.27 -27.02
C PRO A 6 -37.80 -44.54 -25.68
N GLU A 7 -37.09 -45.03 -24.66
CA GLU A 7 -36.96 -44.39 -23.35
C GLU A 7 -36.35 -42.99 -23.47
N ALA A 8 -37.06 -41.99 -22.95
CA ALA A 8 -36.58 -40.62 -22.88
C ALA A 8 -35.40 -40.55 -21.88
N ARG A 9 -34.19 -40.32 -22.39
CA ARG A 9 -33.02 -40.02 -21.55
C ARG A 9 -33.31 -38.78 -20.71
N SER A 10 -33.42 -38.95 -19.41
CA SER A 10 -33.56 -37.85 -18.45
C SER A 10 -32.39 -36.87 -18.62
N ALA A 11 -32.72 -35.60 -18.88
CA ALA A 11 -31.72 -34.55 -18.99
C ALA A 11 -30.99 -34.39 -17.65
N GLN A 12 -29.67 -34.59 -17.64
CA GLN A 12 -28.86 -34.26 -16.47
C GLN A 12 -29.00 -32.77 -16.16
N PRO A 13 -29.16 -32.38 -14.87
CA PRO A 13 -29.18 -30.98 -14.48
C PRO A 13 -27.88 -30.29 -14.92
N ALA A 14 -28.01 -29.11 -15.53
CA ALA A 14 -26.87 -28.31 -15.90
C ALA A 14 -26.03 -27.99 -14.64
N PRO A 15 -24.68 -28.06 -14.73
CA PRO A 15 -23.83 -27.73 -13.59
C PRO A 15 -24.08 -26.28 -13.17
N THR A 16 -24.31 -26.06 -11.88
CA THR A 16 -24.48 -24.71 -11.32
C THR A 16 -23.24 -23.86 -11.62
N PRO A 17 -23.41 -22.63 -12.14
CA PRO A 17 -22.30 -21.77 -12.48
C PRO A 17 -21.46 -21.44 -11.23
N PRO A 18 -20.13 -21.30 -11.37
CA PRO A 18 -19.25 -21.02 -10.23
C PRO A 18 -19.61 -19.69 -9.57
N VAL A 19 -19.73 -19.69 -8.25
CA VAL A 19 -19.98 -18.49 -7.45
C VAL A 19 -18.80 -17.54 -7.60
N ARG A 20 -19.02 -16.40 -8.26
CA ARG A 20 -18.01 -15.36 -8.38
C ARG A 20 -18.01 -14.52 -7.10
N HIS A 21 -16.99 -14.69 -6.27
CA HIS A 21 -16.74 -13.73 -5.20
C HIS A 21 -16.50 -12.35 -5.83
N GLY A 22 -17.22 -11.33 -5.34
CA GLY A 22 -17.08 -9.95 -5.84
C GLY A 22 -15.69 -9.37 -5.59
N THR A 23 -15.46 -8.13 -6.02
CA THR A 23 -14.17 -7.46 -5.80
C THR A 23 -14.08 -6.92 -4.37
N CYS A 24 -13.12 -7.43 -3.59
CA CYS A 24 -12.76 -6.85 -2.30
C CYS A 24 -12.11 -5.47 -2.50
N ARG A 25 -12.50 -4.48 -1.69
CA ARG A 25 -11.95 -3.12 -1.72
C ARG A 25 -11.47 -2.75 -0.32
N LEU A 26 -10.26 -2.20 -0.24
CA LEU A 26 -9.70 -1.68 0.99
C LEU A 26 -9.87 -0.15 1.02
N THR A 27 -10.53 0.33 2.07
CA THR A 27 -10.69 1.76 2.36
C THR A 27 -10.12 2.03 3.74
N LEU A 28 -9.41 3.14 3.88
CA LEU A 28 -8.85 3.61 5.14
C LEU A 28 -9.38 5.01 5.41
N THR A 29 -9.95 5.20 6.59
CA THR A 29 -10.36 6.52 7.06
C THR A 29 -9.21 7.14 7.86
N ILE A 30 -8.74 8.30 7.43
CA ILE A 30 -7.65 9.04 8.07
C ILE A 30 -8.18 10.44 8.35
N ASP A 31 -8.25 10.81 9.63
CA ASP A 31 -8.65 12.17 10.03
C ASP A 31 -10.03 12.55 9.44
N GLY A 32 -10.99 11.62 9.57
CA GLY A 32 -12.36 11.78 9.06
C GLY A 32 -12.53 11.73 7.53
N SER A 33 -11.43 11.59 6.77
CA SER A 33 -11.47 11.48 5.31
C SER A 33 -11.25 10.05 4.85
N ASP A 34 -12.07 9.58 3.92
CA ASP A 34 -11.92 8.24 3.34
C ASP A 34 -10.94 8.21 2.18
N TYR A 35 -10.08 7.20 2.19
CA TYR A 35 -9.09 6.93 1.16
C TYR A 35 -9.25 5.51 0.66
N ARG A 36 -9.37 5.34 -0.66
CA ARG A 36 -9.26 4.02 -1.29
C ARG A 36 -7.79 3.65 -1.41
N LEU A 37 -7.46 2.45 -0.96
CA LEU A 37 -6.11 1.90 -1.07
C LEU A 37 -6.00 1.00 -2.29
N THR A 38 -4.91 1.17 -3.02
CA THR A 38 -4.47 0.24 -4.07
C THR A 38 -2.96 0.06 -3.96
N ARG A 39 -2.44 -1.09 -4.37
CA ARG A 39 -0.99 -1.24 -4.57
C ARG A 39 -0.52 -0.26 -5.65
N SER A 40 0.67 0.29 -5.48
CA SER A 40 1.28 1.12 -6.52
C SER A 40 1.65 0.24 -7.72
N PRO A 41 1.32 0.64 -8.95
CA PRO A 41 1.72 -0.10 -10.15
C PRO A 41 3.20 0.11 -10.49
N THR A 42 3.81 1.22 -10.03
CA THR A 42 5.18 1.61 -10.38
C THR A 42 6.19 1.33 -9.26
N ALA A 43 5.74 1.23 -8.00
CA ALA A 43 6.62 0.97 -6.86
C ALA A 43 6.33 -0.38 -6.22
N ARG A 44 7.34 -1.29 -6.23
CA ARG A 44 7.26 -2.66 -5.69
C ARG A 44 6.83 -2.71 -4.21
N ALA A 45 7.17 -1.69 -3.43
CA ALA A 45 6.81 -1.53 -2.02
C ALA A 45 6.04 -0.21 -1.77
N GLY A 46 5.13 0.13 -2.69
CA GLY A 46 4.31 1.34 -2.62
C GLY A 46 2.81 1.08 -2.56
N TRP A 47 2.11 2.03 -1.96
CA TRP A 47 0.65 2.10 -1.91
C TRP A 47 0.17 3.44 -2.43
N HIS A 48 -0.92 3.43 -3.17
CA HIS A 48 -1.65 4.62 -3.57
C HIS A 48 -2.88 4.79 -2.67
N LEU A 49 -3.03 5.98 -2.12
CA LEU A 49 -4.18 6.40 -1.33
C LEU A 49 -4.94 7.45 -2.13
N LYS A 50 -6.07 7.05 -2.71
CA LYS A 50 -6.95 7.96 -3.46
C LYS A 50 -8.01 8.52 -2.52
N LYS A 51 -8.00 9.84 -2.29
CA LYS A 51 -9.00 10.51 -1.47
C LYS A 51 -10.38 10.41 -2.12
N LEU A 52 -11.39 9.96 -1.37
CA LEU A 52 -12.76 9.76 -1.86
C LEU A 52 -13.69 10.94 -1.57
N ALA A 53 -13.36 11.73 -0.55
CA ALA A 53 -14.13 12.88 -0.09
C ALA A 53 -13.49 14.23 -0.48
N GLU A 54 -14.33 15.26 -0.55
CA GLU A 54 -13.92 16.66 -0.71
C GLU A 54 -13.04 17.15 0.46
N PRO A 55 -12.27 18.25 0.33
CA PRO A 55 -12.17 19.21 -0.79
C PRO A 55 -11.16 18.84 -1.89
N ARG A 56 -10.59 17.63 -1.85
CA ARG A 56 -9.55 17.17 -2.78
C ARG A 56 -9.88 15.79 -3.32
N LYS A 57 -11.16 15.55 -3.60
CA LYS A 57 -11.62 14.27 -4.10
C LYS A 57 -10.84 13.87 -5.34
N GLY A 58 -10.44 12.60 -5.39
CA GLY A 58 -9.65 12.05 -6.48
C GLY A 58 -8.15 12.28 -6.38
N THR A 59 -7.67 13.11 -5.45
CA THR A 59 -6.22 13.26 -5.21
C THR A 59 -5.61 11.94 -4.78
N VAL A 60 -4.47 11.58 -5.38
CA VAL A 60 -3.74 10.35 -5.08
C VAL A 60 -2.43 10.68 -4.39
N TYR A 61 -2.23 10.10 -3.21
CA TYR A 61 -0.96 10.15 -2.50
C TYR A 61 -0.25 8.81 -2.63
N CYS A 62 1.05 8.84 -2.92
CA CYS A 62 1.89 7.65 -2.91
C CYS A 62 2.60 7.56 -1.55
N VAL A 63 2.51 6.40 -0.91
CA VAL A 63 3.28 6.06 0.29
C VAL A 63 4.17 4.88 -0.06
N LEU A 64 5.48 5.04 0.05
CA LEU A 64 6.44 4.02 -0.37
C LEU A 64 7.55 3.84 0.66
N VAL A 65 8.07 2.62 0.69
CA VAL A 65 9.25 2.29 1.49
C VAL A 65 10.41 2.02 0.53
N HIS A 66 11.46 2.84 0.63
CA HIS A 66 12.69 2.68 -0.14
C HIS A 66 13.89 2.75 0.82
N ASN A 67 14.84 1.81 0.73
CA ASN A 67 16.02 1.76 1.60
C ASN A 67 15.72 1.91 3.11
N ASN A 68 14.66 1.24 3.59
CA ASN A 68 14.16 1.35 4.97
C ASN A 68 13.62 2.73 5.39
N ILE A 69 13.45 3.64 4.43
CA ILE A 69 12.88 4.97 4.64
C ILE A 69 11.44 4.97 4.12
N LEU A 70 10.53 5.48 4.94
CA LEU A 70 9.12 5.64 4.59
C LEU A 70 8.89 7.08 4.10
N THR A 71 8.46 7.24 2.85
CA THR A 71 8.15 8.54 2.27
C THR A 71 6.71 8.61 1.80
N CYS A 72 6.16 9.83 1.78
CA CYS A 72 4.84 10.10 1.25
C CYS A 72 4.89 11.30 0.30
N SER A 73 4.11 11.27 -0.78
CA SER A 73 4.02 12.38 -1.74
C SER A 73 3.10 13.53 -1.29
N CYS A 74 2.57 13.51 -0.06
CA CYS A 74 1.72 14.59 0.44
C CYS A 74 2.56 15.81 0.85
N HIS A 75 1.94 16.99 0.77
CA HIS A 75 2.60 18.27 1.04
C HIS A 75 3.33 18.32 2.39
N ASP A 76 2.70 17.80 3.46
CA ASP A 76 3.32 17.75 4.80
C ASP A 76 4.63 16.94 4.83
N SER A 77 4.69 15.85 4.08
CA SER A 77 5.90 15.01 4.00
C SER A 77 6.97 15.66 3.13
N VAL A 78 6.57 16.26 2.01
CA VAL A 78 7.50 16.86 1.02
C VAL A 78 8.12 18.17 1.54
N ARG A 79 7.36 19.01 2.24
CA ARG A 79 7.87 20.29 2.76
C ARG A 79 8.42 20.21 4.17
N GLY A 80 7.85 19.36 5.01
CA GLY A 80 8.22 19.29 6.43
C GLY A 80 9.25 18.23 6.76
N GLY A 81 9.59 17.33 5.83
CA GLY A 81 10.39 16.14 6.13
C GLY A 81 9.77 15.25 7.23
N ALA A 82 8.49 15.47 7.53
CA ALA A 82 7.81 14.95 8.70
C ALA A 82 7.01 13.69 8.37
N VAL A 83 6.80 12.85 9.38
CA VAL A 83 5.93 11.68 9.25
C VAL A 83 4.48 12.15 9.16
N CYS A 84 3.95 12.18 7.93
CA CYS A 84 2.59 12.62 7.67
C CYS A 84 1.52 11.64 8.19
N LYS A 85 0.27 12.10 8.29
CA LYS A 85 -0.86 11.28 8.74
C LYS A 85 -1.07 10.01 7.91
N HIS A 86 -0.80 10.06 6.60
CA HIS A 86 -0.89 8.90 5.72
C HIS A 86 0.11 7.80 6.12
N ALA A 87 1.37 8.16 6.32
CA ALA A 87 2.42 7.24 6.74
C ALA A 87 2.10 6.63 8.13
N ARG A 88 1.66 7.45 9.09
CA ARG A 88 1.28 6.96 10.43
C ARG A 88 0.12 5.98 10.39
N ALA A 89 -0.95 6.30 9.66
CA ALA A 89 -2.12 5.44 9.56
C ALA A 89 -1.77 4.09 8.90
N MET A 90 -0.97 4.11 7.83
CA MET A 90 -0.51 2.90 7.16
C MET A 90 0.31 1.98 8.08
N VAL A 91 1.17 2.55 8.92
CA VAL A 91 1.94 1.79 9.93
C VAL A 91 1.01 1.25 11.02
N ALA A 92 0.08 2.06 11.53
CA ALA A 92 -0.88 1.66 12.56
C ALA A 92 -1.78 0.49 12.10
N CYS A 93 -2.17 0.47 10.83
CA CYS A 93 -2.94 -0.63 10.24
C CYS A 93 -2.11 -1.86 9.86
N GLY A 94 -0.80 -1.88 10.14
CA GLY A 94 0.08 -3.00 9.80
C GLY A 94 0.32 -3.19 8.30
N LEU A 95 -0.11 -2.23 7.46
CA LEU A 95 0.11 -2.27 6.00
C LEU A 95 1.57 -1.99 5.62
N LEU A 96 2.32 -1.41 6.56
CA LEU A 96 3.75 -1.13 6.46
C LEU A 96 4.45 -1.57 7.74
N SER A 97 5.49 -2.38 7.60
CA SER A 97 6.17 -3.05 8.73
C SER A 97 7.27 -2.21 9.39
N LYS A 98 7.57 -1.00 8.88
CA LYS A 98 8.73 -0.20 9.30
C LYS A 98 8.29 1.09 10.00
N ARG A 99 8.95 1.42 11.12
CA ARG A 99 8.78 2.72 11.80
C ARG A 99 9.12 3.84 10.82
N ALA A 100 8.23 4.81 10.69
CA ALA A 100 8.47 6.00 9.90
C ALA A 100 9.68 6.76 10.47
N LYS A 101 10.74 6.92 9.67
CA LYS A 101 11.88 7.78 10.03
C LYS A 101 11.72 9.12 9.29
N PRO A 102 11.65 10.26 9.99
CA PRO A 102 11.58 11.56 9.35
C PRO A 102 12.85 11.87 8.56
N GLU A 103 12.72 12.62 7.47
CA GLU A 103 13.80 12.95 6.54
C GLU A 103 14.96 13.69 7.22
N ALA A 104 14.64 14.57 8.17
CA ALA A 104 15.63 15.27 8.99
C ALA A 104 16.56 14.33 9.76
N VAL A 105 16.05 13.18 10.21
CA VAL A 105 16.87 12.16 10.93
C VAL A 105 17.78 11.41 9.95
N ILE A 106 17.35 11.25 8.70
CA ILE A 106 18.16 10.60 7.65
C ILE A 106 19.28 11.53 7.21
N VAL A 107 19.00 12.82 7.00
CA VAL A 107 20.02 13.83 6.67
C VAL A 107 21.04 13.95 7.80
N ALA A 108 20.59 14.01 9.06
CA ALA A 108 21.48 14.03 10.22
C ALA A 108 22.35 12.76 10.34
N GLN A 109 21.80 11.57 10.08
CA GLN A 109 22.57 10.33 10.10
C GLN A 109 23.58 10.26 8.95
N THR A 110 23.20 10.70 7.75
CA THR A 110 24.10 10.73 6.59
C THR A 110 25.27 11.68 6.81
N LEU A 111 25.00 12.87 7.37
CA LEU A 111 26.04 13.84 7.74
C LEU A 111 26.94 13.32 8.86
N ALA A 112 26.37 12.69 9.90
CA ALA A 112 27.17 12.12 11.00
C ALA A 112 28.10 10.99 10.52
N THR A 113 27.67 10.19 9.54
CA THR A 113 28.48 9.10 8.96
C THR A 113 29.57 9.65 8.03
N ALA A 114 29.33 10.76 7.34
CA ALA A 114 30.32 11.45 6.50
C ALA A 114 31.38 12.22 7.31
N THR A 115 31.12 12.51 8.59
CA THR A 115 32.01 13.31 9.45
C THR A 115 32.75 12.47 10.49
N ALA A 116 32.80 11.14 10.38
CA ALA A 116 33.67 10.34 11.23
C ALA A 116 35.13 10.57 10.80
N PRO A 117 35.97 11.26 11.61
CA PRO A 117 37.39 11.32 11.33
C PRO A 117 37.94 9.89 11.48
N GLY A 118 38.73 9.46 10.48
CA GLY A 118 39.48 8.21 10.53
C GLY A 118 40.22 8.11 11.86
N ARG A 119 39.77 7.18 12.71
CA ARG A 119 40.43 6.84 13.97
C ARG A 119 41.78 6.24 13.60
N GLY A 120 42.83 6.88 14.09
CA GLY A 120 44.20 6.72 13.64
C GLY A 120 44.72 5.28 13.68
N GLU A 121 45.54 4.98 12.68
CA GLU A 121 46.54 3.92 12.75
C GLU A 121 47.80 4.53 13.39
N SER A 122 48.03 4.15 14.63
CA SER A 122 49.30 4.27 15.35
C SER A 122 49.72 2.85 15.74
N HIS A 123 51.03 2.59 15.76
CA HIS A 123 51.73 1.33 16.01
C HIS A 123 51.94 0.48 14.72
N ALA A 124 53.16 0.14 14.30
CA ALA A 124 54.47 0.05 14.97
C ALA A 124 55.61 0.39 13.99
#